data_AF-A0A7X5N3M0-F1
#
_entry.id   AF-A0A7X5N3M0-F1
#
_cell.length_a   1.000
_cell.length_b   1.000
_cell.length_c   1.000
_cell.angle_alpha   90.00
_cell.angle_beta   90.00
_cell.angle_gamma   90.00
#
_symmetry.space_group_name_H-M   'P 1'
#
loop_
_entity.id
_entity.type
_entity.pdbx_description
1 polymer ?
#
loop_
_entity_poly.entity_id
_entity_poly.type
_entity_poly.pdbx_seq_one_letter_code
_entity_poly.pdbx_strand_id
1 'polypeptide(L)'
;LGDATLSVDFKLKRERVVTHNVVAKLTGSQHPDETVIFSAHWDAFGIGKADASGDTVRRGAVDNATGVASVLELARVFAAGPKPQRTLYFIALTAE
;
A
#
# COMPACT_ATOMS: atom_id res chain seq x y z
N LEU A 1 -31.10 15.30 19.34
CA LEU A 1 -30.74 14.68 20.64
C LEU A 1 -30.54 15.84 21.60
N GLY A 2 -31.55 16.16 22.43
CA GLY A 2 -31.66 17.45 23.15
C GLY A 2 -30.37 17.99 23.76
N ASP A 3 -29.97 17.41 24.89
CA ASP A 3 -28.87 17.78 25.80
C ASP A 3 -27.76 16.70 25.83
N ALA A 4 -27.62 15.95 24.73
CA ALA A 4 -26.72 14.80 24.71
C ALA A 4 -25.24 15.21 24.83
N THR A 5 -24.55 14.63 25.80
CA THR A 5 -23.10 14.74 26.00
C THR A 5 -22.44 13.37 25.87
N LEU A 6 -21.24 13.35 25.27
CA LEU A 6 -20.41 12.15 25.13
C LEU A 6 -19.06 12.39 25.81
N SER A 7 -18.64 11.47 26.66
CA SER A 7 -17.30 11.39 27.24
C SER A 7 -16.74 9.99 26.98
N VAL A 8 -15.47 9.90 26.56
CA VAL A 8 -14.82 8.64 26.18
C VAL A 8 -13.39 8.63 26.71
N ASP A 9 -13.01 7.51 27.34
CA ASP A 9 -11.64 7.18 27.76
C ASP A 9 -11.23 5.83 27.16
N PHE A 10 -10.00 5.73 26.65
CA PHE A 10 -9.45 4.46 26.15
C PHE A 10 -7.95 4.30 26.49
N LYS A 11 -7.55 3.04 26.71
CA LYS A 11 -6.15 2.66 26.93
C LYS A 11 -5.49 2.35 25.59
N LEU A 12 -4.39 3.04 25.27
CA LEU A 12 -3.61 2.83 24.06
C LEU A 12 -2.31 2.09 24.39
N LYS A 13 -2.06 0.97 23.72
CA LYS A 13 -0.74 0.33 23.66
C LYS A 13 -0.05 0.75 22.37
N ARG A 14 1.18 1.26 22.46
CA ARG A 14 2.01 1.60 21.30
C ARG A 14 3.18 0.64 21.23
N GLU A 15 3.43 0.10 20.05
CA GLU A 15 4.55 -0.79 19.79
C GLU A 15 5.27 -0.30 18.54
N ARG A 16 6.58 -0.54 18.47
CA ARG A 16 7.36 -0.25 17.27
C ARG A 16 7.39 -1.50 16.41
N VAL A 17 6.93 -1.35 15.16
CA VAL A 17 6.98 -2.39 14.14
C VAL A 17 8.02 -1.99 13.09
N VAL A 18 8.80 -2.97 12.63
CA VAL A 18 9.70 -2.80 11.49
C VAL A 18 9.01 -3.39 10.26
N THR A 19 8.91 -2.58 9.21
CA THR A 19 8.34 -2.97 7.92
C THR A 19 9.17 -2.34 6.79
N HIS A 20 8.93 -2.75 5.55
CA HIS A 20 9.76 -2.38 4.41
C HIS A 20 8.92 -1.91 3.22
N ASN A 21 9.31 -0.76 2.67
CA ASN A 21 8.91 -0.37 1.33
C ASN A 21 9.69 -1.23 0.33
N VAL A 22 9.01 -1.73 -0.71
CA VAL A 22 9.64 -2.43 -1.83
C VAL A 22 9.67 -1.48 -3.02
N VAL A 23 10.86 -1.24 -3.57
CA VAL A 23 11.08 -0.25 -4.64
C VAL A 23 11.72 -0.93 -5.84
N ALA A 24 11.07 -0.84 -7.00
CA ALA A 24 11.64 -1.19 -8.28
C ALA A 24 11.87 0.07 -9.13
N LYS A 25 12.97 0.09 -9.90
CA LYS A 25 13.36 1.20 -10.77
C LYS A 25 13.57 0.71 -12.20
N LEU A 26 13.00 1.42 -13.16
CA LEU A 26 13.28 1.28 -14.58
C LEU A 26 13.83 2.61 -15.10
N THR A 27 15.15 2.68 -15.35
CA THR A 27 15.82 3.92 -15.78
C THR A 27 15.36 4.35 -17.17
N GLY A 28 15.04 5.64 -17.33
CA GLY A 28 14.63 6.25 -18.59
C GLY A 28 15.73 6.29 -19.66
N SER A 29 15.34 6.61 -20.88
CA SER A 29 16.24 6.69 -22.05
C SER A 29 16.70 8.12 -22.38
N GLN A 30 15.83 9.12 -22.26
CA GLN A 30 16.09 10.51 -22.70
C GLN A 30 16.21 11.46 -21.52
N HIS A 31 15.38 11.25 -20.49
CA HIS A 31 15.32 12.07 -19.28
C HIS A 31 15.49 11.17 -18.06
N PRO A 32 16.66 10.54 -17.86
CA PRO A 32 16.88 9.57 -16.78
C PRO A 32 16.76 10.19 -15.38
N ASP A 33 16.93 11.51 -15.25
CA ASP A 33 16.81 12.26 -13.99
C ASP A 33 15.36 12.71 -13.70
N GLU A 34 14.46 12.61 -14.68
CA GLU A 34 13.02 12.85 -14.49
C GLU A 34 12.32 11.54 -14.10
N THR A 35 11.41 11.63 -13.14
CA THR A 35 10.80 10.46 -12.51
C THR A 35 9.28 10.50 -12.55
N VAL A 36 8.67 9.35 -12.86
CA VAL A 36 7.25 9.07 -12.63
C VAL A 36 7.13 7.90 -11.64
N ILE A 37 6.27 8.05 -10.64
CA ILE A 37 6.07 7.03 -9.59
C ILE A 37 4.68 6.42 -9.74
N PHE A 38 4.65 5.09 -9.79
CA PHE A 38 3.44 4.29 -9.55
C PHE A 38 3.58 3.64 -8.19
N SER A 39 2.60 3.84 -7.31
CA SER A 39 2.66 3.30 -5.95
C SER A 39 1.33 2.77 -5.47
N ALA A 40 1.42 1.80 -4.58
CA ALA A 40 0.36 1.32 -3.71
C ALA A 40 1.01 0.98 -2.36
N HIS A 41 0.28 1.02 -1.26
CA HIS A 41 0.76 0.34 -0.04
C HIS A 41 0.54 -1.16 -0.19
N TRP A 42 1.11 -2.00 0.67
CA TRP A 42 0.92 -3.47 0.64
C TRP A 42 0.49 -4.05 1.98
N ASP A 43 0.54 -3.25 3.06
CA ASP A 43 0.06 -3.66 4.36
C ASP A 43 -1.46 -3.70 4.43
N ALA A 44 -1.96 -4.45 5.40
CA ALA A 44 -3.37 -4.56 5.73
C ALA A 44 -3.49 -4.90 7.21
N PHE A 45 -4.71 -4.80 7.77
CA PHE A 45 -4.98 -5.17 9.16
C PHE A 45 -4.61 -6.64 9.49
N GLY A 46 -4.59 -7.53 8.48
CA GLY A 46 -4.11 -8.89 8.64
C GLY A 46 -4.99 -9.70 9.60
N ILE A 47 -4.39 -10.23 10.67
CA ILE A 47 -5.08 -11.09 11.63
C ILE A 47 -5.51 -10.27 12.84
N GLY A 48 -6.75 -10.45 13.28
CA GLY A 48 -7.21 -9.92 14.56
C GLY A 48 -8.32 -10.76 15.17
N LYS A 49 -9.15 -10.14 16.02
CA LYS A 49 -10.25 -10.85 16.68
C LYS A 49 -11.22 -11.44 15.66
N ALA A 50 -11.75 -12.62 15.98
CA ALA A 50 -12.78 -13.28 15.18
C ALA A 50 -14.01 -12.38 15.05
N ASP A 51 -14.58 -12.34 13.85
CA ASP A 51 -15.89 -11.75 13.61
C ASP A 51 -17.02 -12.70 14.04
N ALA A 52 -18.27 -12.33 13.74
CA ALA A 52 -19.45 -13.12 14.07
C ALA A 52 -19.47 -14.52 13.40
N SER A 53 -18.75 -14.70 12.31
CA SER A 53 -18.61 -15.98 11.59
C SER A 53 -17.41 -16.82 12.06
N GLY A 54 -16.58 -16.27 12.95
CA GLY A 54 -15.34 -16.90 13.39
C GLY A 54 -14.13 -16.55 12.52
N ASP A 55 -14.27 -15.73 11.47
CA ASP A 55 -13.13 -15.34 10.63
C ASP A 55 -12.25 -14.33 11.37
N THR A 56 -10.96 -14.59 11.38
CA THR A 56 -9.94 -13.75 12.04
C THR A 56 -9.16 -12.91 11.05
N VAL A 57 -9.28 -13.20 9.75
CA VAL A 57 -8.48 -12.60 8.69
C VAL A 57 -9.21 -11.42 8.05
N ARG A 58 -8.68 -10.22 8.26
CA ARG A 58 -9.11 -8.98 7.59
C ARG A 58 -8.31 -8.83 6.30
N ARG A 59 -8.90 -9.32 5.20
CA ARG A 59 -8.27 -9.29 3.87
C ARG A 59 -8.30 -7.86 3.34
N GLY A 60 -7.14 -7.36 2.94
CA GLY A 60 -7.01 -6.07 2.26
C GLY A 60 -7.26 -6.18 0.76
N ALA A 61 -8.41 -6.71 0.33
CA ALA A 61 -8.64 -6.98 -1.10
C ALA A 61 -8.74 -5.68 -1.93
N VAL A 62 -9.60 -4.76 -1.52
CA VAL A 62 -9.77 -3.44 -2.16
C VAL A 62 -8.77 -2.44 -1.62
N ASP A 63 -8.61 -2.45 -0.29
CA ASP A 63 -7.62 -1.69 0.46
C ASP A 63 -6.57 -2.67 0.98
N ASN A 64 -5.56 -3.03 0.18
CA ASN A 64 -5.13 -2.38 -1.08
C ASN A 64 -4.72 -3.33 -2.22
N ALA A 65 -4.94 -4.63 -2.10
CA ALA A 65 -4.30 -5.63 -2.96
C ALA A 65 -4.57 -5.40 -4.45
N THR A 66 -5.72 -4.83 -4.81
CA THR A 66 -6.02 -4.35 -6.18
C THR A 66 -5.02 -3.29 -6.68
N GLY A 67 -4.62 -2.35 -5.82
CA GLY A 67 -3.59 -1.35 -6.08
C GLY A 67 -2.21 -1.99 -6.29
N VAL A 68 -1.79 -2.92 -5.41
CA VAL A 68 -0.53 -3.66 -5.58
C VAL A 68 -0.53 -4.46 -6.88
N ALA A 69 -1.63 -5.15 -7.18
CA ALA A 69 -1.78 -5.89 -8.44
C ALA A 69 -1.63 -4.97 -9.66
N SER A 70 -2.20 -3.76 -9.61
CA SER A 70 -2.07 -2.76 -10.68
C SER A 70 -0.62 -2.29 -10.85
N VAL A 71 0.08 -2.00 -9.74
CA VAL A 71 1.50 -1.59 -9.78
C VAL A 71 2.39 -2.70 -10.35
N LEU A 72 2.18 -3.95 -9.92
CA LEU A 72 2.94 -5.10 -10.43
C LEU A 72 2.71 -5.32 -11.93
N GLU A 73 1.47 -5.22 -12.39
CA GLU A 73 1.15 -5.41 -13.80
C GLU A 73 1.71 -4.29 -14.67
N LEU A 74 1.63 -3.03 -14.22
CA LEU A 74 2.29 -1.91 -14.90
C LEU A 74 3.80 -2.13 -14.98
N ALA A 75 4.44 -2.56 -13.89
CA ALA A 75 5.87 -2.85 -13.87
C ALA A 75 6.23 -3.93 -14.91
N ARG A 76 5.44 -5.01 -14.99
CA ARG A 76 5.61 -6.10 -15.95
C ARG A 76 5.50 -5.60 -17.39
N VAL A 77 4.47 -4.80 -17.70
CA VAL A 77 4.24 -4.27 -19.05
C VAL A 77 5.35 -3.29 -19.46
N PHE A 78 5.75 -2.37 -18.58
CA PHE A 78 6.83 -1.42 -18.89
C PHE A 78 8.20 -2.08 -19.01
N ALA A 79 8.47 -3.14 -18.25
CA ALA A 79 9.73 -3.88 -18.35
C ALA A 79 9.84 -4.68 -19.66
N ALA A 80 8.72 -5.18 -20.19
CA ALA A 80 8.69 -5.93 -21.44
C ALA A 80 8.54 -5.04 -22.70
N GLY A 81 8.12 -3.78 -22.52
CA GLY A 81 7.87 -2.84 -23.60
C GLY A 81 9.09 -2.01 -24.02
N PRO A 82 8.89 -1.04 -24.93
CA PRO A 82 9.91 -0.06 -25.28
C PRO A 82 10.39 0.72 -24.05
N LYS A 83 11.68 1.01 -24.00
CA LYS A 83 12.27 1.76 -22.89
C LYS A 83 11.62 3.14 -22.76
N PRO A 84 11.07 3.52 -21.58
CA PRO A 84 10.42 4.80 -21.40
C PRO A 84 11.42 5.96 -21.52
N GLN A 85 10.93 7.17 -21.83
CA GLN A 85 11.78 8.37 -21.89
C GLN A 85 12.27 8.79 -20.51
N ARG A 86 11.39 8.73 -19.50
CA ARG A 86 11.65 9.06 -18.09
C ARG A 86 11.88 7.81 -17.26
N THR A 87 12.55 7.96 -16.12
CA THR A 87 12.70 6.88 -15.15
C THR A 87 11.36 6.60 -14.47
N LEU A 88 11.00 5.32 -14.37
CA LEU A 88 9.81 4.87 -13.66
C LEU A 88 10.21 4.20 -12.35
N TYR A 89 9.48 4.52 -11.27
CA TYR A 89 9.53 3.74 -10.03
C TYR A 89 8.19 3.06 -9.78
N PHE A 90 8.26 1.81 -9.34
CA PHE A 90 7.12 1.03 -8.89
C PHE A 90 7.34 0.72 -7.42
N ILE A 91 6.49 1.25 -6.55
CA ILE A 91 6.72 1.25 -5.10
C ILE A 91 5.55 0.60 -4.38
N ALA A 92 5.83 -0.47 -3.64
CA ALA A 92 4.92 -1.01 -2.64
C ALA A 92 5.28 -0.43 -1.27
N LEU A 93 4.49 0.53 -0.79
CA LEU A 93 4.64 1.20 0.49
C LEU A 93 4.07 0.34 1.64
N THR A 94 4.32 0.70 2.88
CA THR A 94 3.79 -0.01 4.04
C THR A 94 3.56 0.95 5.20
N ALA A 95 2.70 0.57 6.15
CA ALA A 95 2.26 1.39 7.27
C ALA A 95 1.57 2.68 6.81
N GLU A 96 0.64 2.53 5.87
CA GLU A 96 -0.30 3.57 5.43
C GLU A 96 -1.38 3.82 6.50
#